data_AF-A0A7X6UBZ6-F1
#
_entry.id   AF-A0A7X6UBZ6-F1
#
_cell.length_a   1.000
_cell.length_b   1.000
_cell.length_c   1.000
_cell.angle_alpha   90.00
_cell.angle_beta   90.00
_cell.angle_gamma   90.00
#
_symmetry.space_group_name_H-M   'P 1'
#
loop_
_entity.id
_entity.type
_entity.pdbx_description
1 polymer ?
#
loop_
_entity_poly.entity_id
_entity_poly.type
_entity_poly.pdbx_seq_one_letter_code
_entity_poly.pdbx_strand_id
1 'polypeptide(L)'
;NDADAAGIAEAALGAAKGVAGTVLVLTFGTGIGSACLSDGMLVPNFELGHLHLDGHSDAERWASARAIAREGITLAEWAQRAGRYLQHVEDLLHPQRFVLGGSISKDSAQYLPFAEVSTPTVPARFHNDAGIIGAALIASGYSGSS
;
A
#
# COMPACT_ATOMS: atom_id res chain seq x y z
N ASN A 1 7.04 6.30 9.83
CA ASN A 1 6.60 4.98 10.36
C ASN A 1 7.14 3.87 9.44
N ASP A 2 6.80 2.58 9.65
CA ASP A 2 7.31 1.48 8.79
C ASP A 2 6.81 1.59 7.33
N ALA A 3 5.59 2.10 7.14
CA ALA A 3 5.01 2.29 5.81
C ALA A 3 5.73 3.40 5.04
N ASP A 4 6.06 4.53 5.68
CA ASP A 4 6.88 5.60 5.13
C ASP A 4 8.24 5.07 4.64
N ALA A 5 8.89 4.21 5.43
CA ALA A 5 10.14 3.57 5.04
C ALA A 5 9.93 2.70 3.79
N ALA A 6 8.87 1.89 3.75
CA ALA A 6 8.52 1.13 2.55
C ALA A 6 8.26 2.04 1.33
N GLY A 7 7.57 3.17 1.53
CA GLY A 7 7.35 4.19 0.50
C GLY A 7 8.65 4.75 -0.07
N ILE A 8 9.60 5.09 0.79
CA ILE A 8 10.94 5.58 0.40
C ILE A 8 11.70 4.52 -0.40
N ALA A 9 11.68 3.25 0.03
CA ALA A 9 12.33 2.16 -0.70
C ALA A 9 11.74 2.00 -2.11
N GLU A 10 10.41 2.00 -2.22
CA GLU A 10 9.72 1.85 -3.50
C GLU A 10 9.93 3.07 -4.42
N ALA A 11 10.04 4.28 -3.87
CA ALA A 11 10.34 5.50 -4.62
C ALA A 11 11.79 5.51 -5.16
N ALA A 12 12.75 5.10 -4.33
CA ALA A 12 14.17 5.13 -4.69
C ALA A 12 14.55 4.03 -5.69
N LEU A 13 14.03 2.82 -5.47
CA LEU A 13 14.54 1.60 -6.10
C LEU A 13 13.44 0.65 -6.58
N GLY A 14 12.16 0.90 -6.26
CA GLY A 14 11.07 -0.04 -6.49
C GLY A 14 10.04 0.41 -7.51
N ALA A 15 8.79 -0.02 -7.29
CA ALA A 15 7.68 0.11 -8.20
C ALA A 15 7.07 1.52 -8.25
N ALA A 16 7.45 2.42 -7.34
CA ALA A 16 7.05 3.83 -7.37
C ALA A 16 8.07 4.73 -8.08
N LYS A 17 9.26 4.20 -8.42
CA LYS A 17 10.33 4.98 -9.03
C LYS A 17 9.91 5.58 -10.38
N GLY A 18 10.10 6.90 -10.51
CA GLY A 18 9.87 7.64 -11.76
C GLY A 18 8.39 7.83 -12.11
N VAL A 19 7.47 7.49 -11.21
CA VAL A 19 6.05 7.78 -11.37
C VAL A 19 5.79 9.20 -10.84
N ALA A 20 5.39 10.09 -11.72
CA ALA A 20 4.97 11.45 -11.36
C ALA A 20 3.59 11.46 -10.70
N GLY A 21 3.30 12.52 -9.95
CA GLY A 21 2.07 12.70 -9.21
C GLY A 21 2.01 11.90 -7.90
N THR A 22 0.79 11.62 -7.45
CA THR A 22 0.47 10.89 -6.23
C THR A 22 0.62 9.38 -6.44
N VAL A 23 1.51 8.75 -5.67
CA VAL A 23 1.62 7.28 -5.58
C VAL A 23 1.34 6.87 -4.15
N LEU A 24 0.49 5.86 -3.98
CA LEU A 24 0.17 5.31 -2.67
C LEU A 24 0.81 3.93 -2.53
N VAL A 25 1.68 3.79 -1.54
CA VAL A 25 2.25 2.50 -1.14
C VAL A 25 1.45 1.99 0.05
N LEU A 26 0.77 0.87 -0.12
CA LEU A 26 -0.13 0.29 0.89
C LEU A 26 0.41 -1.08 1.30
N THR A 27 0.57 -1.31 2.60
CA THR A 27 1.08 -2.57 3.13
C THR A 27 -0.03 -3.32 3.85
N PHE A 28 -0.35 -4.53 3.38
CA PHE A 28 -1.36 -5.38 4.01
C PHE A 28 -0.67 -6.47 4.81
N GLY A 29 -0.79 -6.41 6.13
CA GLY A 29 -0.18 -7.34 7.07
C GLY A 29 -1.08 -7.61 8.27
N THR A 30 -0.53 -7.48 9.48
CA THR A 30 -1.35 -7.46 10.71
C THR A 30 -2.36 -6.34 10.70
N GLY A 31 -2.00 -5.24 10.06
CA GLY A 31 -2.81 -4.06 9.81
C GLY A 31 -2.78 -3.58 8.36
N ILE A 32 -3.14 -2.32 8.12
CA ILE A 32 -2.97 -1.62 6.85
C ILE A 32 -2.07 -0.40 7.10
N GLY A 33 -0.83 -0.47 6.64
CA GLY A 33 0.06 0.69 6.62
C GLY A 33 -0.03 1.43 5.30
N SER A 34 0.23 2.73 5.31
CA SER A 34 0.22 3.54 4.09
C SER A 34 1.35 4.56 4.06
N ALA A 35 1.87 4.80 2.87
CA ALA A 35 2.74 5.92 2.56
C ALA A 35 2.24 6.62 1.30
N CYS A 36 2.26 7.94 1.35
CA CYS A 36 1.91 8.79 0.22
C CYS A 36 3.18 9.42 -0.34
N LEU A 37 3.36 9.30 -1.65
CA LEU A 37 4.43 9.94 -2.40
C LEU A 37 3.82 10.99 -3.32
N SER A 38 4.32 12.22 -3.31
CA SER A 38 4.03 13.25 -4.29
C SER A 38 5.30 13.48 -5.11
N ASP A 39 5.26 13.12 -6.40
CA ASP A 39 6.42 13.22 -7.30
C ASP A 39 7.67 12.52 -6.74
N GLY A 40 7.49 11.34 -6.16
CA GLY A 40 8.56 10.55 -5.54
C GLY A 40 9.03 11.05 -4.17
N MET A 41 8.47 12.15 -3.66
CA MET A 41 8.75 12.69 -2.34
C MET A 41 7.73 12.21 -1.32
N LEU A 42 8.19 11.75 -0.15
CA LEU A 42 7.33 11.26 0.91
C LEU A 42 6.52 12.40 1.55
N VAL A 43 5.20 12.20 1.65
CA VAL A 43 4.32 12.91 2.58
C VAL A 43 4.22 12.08 3.86
N PRO A 44 4.80 12.52 4.99
CA PRO A 44 5.01 11.66 6.15
C PRO A 44 3.71 11.37 6.91
N ASN A 45 3.64 10.20 7.54
CA ASN A 45 2.58 9.79 8.47
C ASN A 45 1.17 9.83 7.85
N PHE A 46 1.06 9.43 6.60
CA PHE A 46 -0.24 9.33 5.92
C PHE A 46 -0.93 8.03 6.35
N GLU A 47 -1.99 8.11 7.16
CA GLU A 47 -2.64 6.94 7.82
C GLU A 47 -4.01 6.61 7.20
N LEU A 48 -4.01 5.87 6.10
CA LEU A 48 -5.22 5.44 5.38
C LEU A 48 -5.83 4.14 5.93
N GLY A 49 -5.13 3.43 6.83
CA GLY A 49 -5.63 2.19 7.43
C GLY A 49 -6.89 2.42 8.28
N HIS A 50 -7.04 3.62 8.84
CA HIS A 50 -8.14 3.95 9.77
C HIS A 50 -9.32 4.66 9.12
N LEU A 51 -9.41 4.64 7.78
CA LEU A 51 -10.57 5.17 7.08
C LEU A 51 -11.85 4.45 7.53
N HIS A 52 -12.94 5.21 7.58
CA HIS A 52 -14.26 4.66 7.81
C HIS A 52 -14.87 4.24 6.47
N LEU A 53 -15.27 2.98 6.34
CA LEU A 53 -15.75 2.43 5.07
C LEU A 53 -16.87 1.41 5.30
N ASP A 54 -17.99 1.57 4.60
CA ASP A 54 -19.11 0.61 4.59
C ASP A 54 -19.57 0.18 6.00
N GLY A 55 -19.60 1.14 6.94
CA GLY A 55 -19.99 0.92 8.34
C GLY A 55 -18.88 0.40 9.26
N HIS A 56 -17.69 0.13 8.73
CA HIS A 56 -16.48 -0.15 9.50
C HIS A 56 -15.82 1.16 9.91
N SER A 57 -15.63 1.37 11.21
CA SER A 57 -14.91 2.55 11.74
C SER A 57 -13.39 2.48 11.57
N ASP A 58 -12.88 1.35 11.11
CA ASP A 58 -11.45 1.09 10.95
C ASP A 58 -11.27 0.07 9.80
N ALA A 59 -10.93 0.56 8.62
CA ALA A 59 -10.77 -0.25 7.41
C ALA A 59 -9.69 -1.33 7.58
N GLU A 60 -8.65 -1.07 8.38
CA GLU A 60 -7.61 -2.03 8.73
C GLU A 60 -8.22 -3.32 9.29
N ARG A 61 -9.15 -3.17 10.24
CA ARG A 61 -9.77 -4.32 10.87
C ARG A 61 -10.49 -5.14 9.82
N TRP A 62 -11.09 -4.54 8.81
CA TRP A 62 -11.87 -5.27 7.81
C TRP A 62 -11.05 -5.84 6.63
N ALA A 63 -10.04 -5.11 6.16
CA ALA A 63 -9.32 -5.38 4.91
C ALA A 63 -7.82 -5.70 5.06
N SER A 64 -7.27 -5.76 6.28
CA SER A 64 -5.90 -6.26 6.51
C SER A 64 -5.74 -7.72 6.07
N ALA A 65 -4.51 -8.15 5.76
CA ALA A 65 -4.22 -9.54 5.43
C ALA A 65 -4.56 -10.49 6.61
N ARG A 66 -4.44 -10.01 7.86
CA ARG A 66 -4.85 -10.76 9.06
C ARG A 66 -6.34 -11.09 9.09
N ALA A 67 -7.19 -10.36 8.37
CA ALA A 67 -8.61 -10.67 8.28
C ALA A 67 -8.88 -12.07 7.70
N ILE A 68 -8.04 -12.55 6.78
CA ILE A 68 -8.10 -13.90 6.19
C ILE A 68 -8.10 -14.95 7.30
N ALA A 69 -7.06 -14.96 8.13
CA ALA A 69 -6.93 -15.95 9.20
C ALA A 69 -7.93 -15.71 10.35
N ARG A 70 -8.25 -14.44 10.66
CA ARG A 70 -9.16 -14.09 11.77
C ARG A 70 -10.60 -14.50 11.49
N GLU A 71 -11.06 -14.38 10.25
CA GLU A 71 -12.45 -14.60 9.85
C GLU A 71 -12.65 -15.89 9.05
N GLY A 72 -11.56 -16.56 8.65
CA GLY A 72 -11.63 -17.79 7.86
C GLY A 72 -12.08 -17.57 6.42
N ILE A 73 -11.92 -16.35 5.89
CA ILE A 73 -12.25 -16.02 4.49
C ILE A 73 -11.12 -16.45 3.55
N THR A 74 -11.47 -16.67 2.30
CA THR A 74 -10.53 -16.99 1.22
C THR A 74 -9.75 -15.75 0.77
N LEU A 75 -8.64 -15.97 0.04
CA LEU A 75 -7.88 -14.88 -0.59
C LEU A 75 -8.73 -14.09 -1.58
N ALA A 76 -9.65 -14.74 -2.31
CA ALA A 76 -10.55 -14.08 -3.25
C ALA A 76 -11.57 -13.18 -2.54
N GLU A 77 -12.14 -13.62 -1.43
CA GLU A 77 -13.03 -12.79 -0.60
C GLU A 77 -12.28 -11.61 0.02
N TRP A 78 -11.04 -11.83 0.49
CA TRP A 78 -10.18 -10.73 0.93
C TRP A 78 -9.90 -9.74 -0.21
N ALA A 79 -9.63 -10.23 -1.42
CA ALA A 79 -9.36 -9.38 -2.58
C ALA A 79 -10.53 -8.46 -2.93
N GLN A 80 -11.78 -8.94 -2.78
CA GLN A 80 -12.97 -8.10 -2.94
C GLN A 80 -13.02 -6.96 -1.90
N ARG A 81 -12.67 -7.24 -0.64
CA ARG A 81 -12.61 -6.22 0.41
C ARG A 81 -11.49 -5.21 0.17
N ALA A 82 -10.31 -5.70 -0.20
CA ALA A 82 -9.17 -4.86 -0.54
C ALA A 82 -9.47 -4.00 -1.76
N GLY A 83 -10.09 -4.55 -2.81
CA GLY A 83 -10.55 -3.81 -3.98
C GLY A 83 -11.54 -2.70 -3.62
N ARG A 84 -12.52 -2.99 -2.77
CA ARG A 84 -13.48 -1.98 -2.26
C ARG A 84 -12.80 -0.87 -1.46
N TYR A 85 -11.83 -1.22 -0.61
CA TYR A 85 -11.00 -0.26 0.11
C TYR A 85 -10.18 0.61 -0.86
N LEU A 86 -9.51 0.01 -1.83
CA LEU A 86 -8.72 0.72 -2.84
C LEU A 86 -9.57 1.65 -3.70
N GLN A 87 -10.77 1.22 -4.09
CA GLN A 87 -11.73 2.08 -4.80
C GLN A 87 -12.11 3.31 -3.98
N HIS A 88 -12.39 3.13 -2.68
CA HIS A 88 -12.68 4.27 -1.81
C HIS A 88 -11.49 5.24 -1.70
N VAL A 89 -10.28 4.72 -1.61
CA VAL A 89 -9.05 5.54 -1.60
C VAL A 89 -8.83 6.23 -2.96
N GLU A 90 -9.10 5.53 -4.06
CA GLU A 90 -9.04 6.06 -5.43
C GLU A 90 -9.99 7.25 -5.60
N ASP A 91 -11.24 7.14 -5.13
CA ASP A 91 -12.23 8.21 -5.21
C ASP A 91 -11.83 9.46 -4.39
N LEU A 92 -11.05 9.28 -3.33
CA LEU A 92 -10.59 10.39 -2.48
C LEU A 92 -9.35 11.09 -3.01
N LEU A 93 -8.41 10.34 -3.57
CA LEU A 93 -7.04 10.81 -3.81
C LEU A 93 -6.61 10.76 -5.28
N HIS A 94 -7.33 10.04 -6.14
CA HIS A 94 -7.03 9.85 -7.56
C HIS A 94 -5.53 9.62 -7.85
N PRO A 95 -4.89 8.61 -7.21
CA PRO A 95 -3.47 8.37 -7.37
C PRO A 95 -3.12 7.90 -8.80
N GLN A 96 -1.89 8.13 -9.20
CA GLN A 96 -1.34 7.63 -10.46
C GLN A 96 -0.95 6.15 -10.37
N ARG A 97 -0.74 5.63 -9.15
CA ARG A 97 -0.41 4.22 -8.90
C ARG A 97 -0.68 3.80 -7.46
N PHE A 98 -1.15 2.57 -7.30
CA PHE A 98 -1.05 1.81 -6.06
C PHE A 98 0.12 0.83 -6.11
N VAL A 99 0.92 0.79 -5.04
CA VAL A 99 1.98 -0.20 -4.84
C VAL A 99 1.64 -1.03 -3.60
N LEU A 100 1.39 -2.33 -3.77
CA LEU A 100 0.91 -3.19 -2.69
C LEU A 100 2.04 -4.03 -2.09
N GLY A 101 2.39 -3.72 -0.84
CA GLY A 101 3.39 -4.42 -0.05
C GLY A 101 2.79 -5.25 1.09
N GLY A 102 3.65 -5.64 2.02
CA GLY A 102 3.27 -6.51 3.15
C GLY A 102 3.12 -7.98 2.75
N SER A 103 2.61 -8.79 3.67
CA SER A 103 2.59 -10.25 3.52
C SER A 103 1.80 -10.72 2.31
N ILE A 104 0.78 -9.96 1.89
CA ILE A 104 -0.10 -10.31 0.78
C ILE A 104 0.55 -10.12 -0.59
N SER A 105 1.63 -9.34 -0.68
CA SER A 105 2.25 -8.98 -1.96
C SER A 105 2.86 -10.18 -2.70
N LYS A 106 3.21 -11.26 -1.98
CA LYS A 106 3.75 -12.50 -2.55
C LYS A 106 2.73 -13.27 -3.40
N ASP A 107 1.45 -13.16 -3.05
CA ASP A 107 0.35 -13.83 -3.74
C ASP A 107 -0.35 -12.92 -4.76
N SER A 108 0.27 -11.80 -5.14
CA SER A 108 -0.32 -10.78 -6.02
C SER A 108 -0.87 -11.31 -7.34
N ALA A 109 -0.23 -12.33 -7.93
CA ALA A 109 -0.71 -12.97 -9.15
C ALA A 109 -2.08 -13.67 -8.99
N GLN A 110 -2.53 -13.94 -7.77
CA GLN A 110 -3.79 -14.63 -7.48
C GLN A 110 -4.99 -13.67 -7.35
N TYR A 111 -4.75 -12.38 -7.09
CA TYR A 111 -5.82 -11.41 -6.83
C TYR A 111 -5.74 -10.13 -7.65
N LEU A 112 -4.60 -9.82 -8.29
CA LEU A 112 -4.53 -8.74 -9.25
C LEU A 112 -4.99 -9.20 -10.63
N PRO A 113 -5.66 -8.35 -11.42
CA PRO A 113 -6.10 -7.00 -11.08
C PRO A 113 -7.38 -6.98 -10.21
N PHE A 114 -7.63 -5.88 -9.50
CA PHE A 114 -8.93 -5.61 -8.88
C PHE A 114 -9.91 -5.10 -9.95
N ALA A 115 -11.14 -5.62 -9.97
CA ALA A 115 -12.09 -5.30 -11.02
C ALA A 115 -12.66 -3.87 -10.90
N GLU A 116 -12.74 -3.35 -9.67
CA GLU A 116 -13.40 -2.09 -9.33
C GLU A 116 -12.44 -0.88 -9.28
N VAL A 117 -11.13 -1.11 -9.45
CA VAL A 117 -10.08 -0.08 -9.30
C VAL A 117 -9.48 0.23 -10.65
N SER A 118 -9.55 1.50 -11.06
CA SER A 118 -9.02 1.95 -12.36
C SER A 118 -7.53 2.29 -12.30
N THR A 119 -7.06 2.70 -11.12
CA THR A 119 -5.68 3.06 -10.85
C THR A 119 -4.78 1.85 -11.06
N PRO A 120 -3.68 1.99 -11.85
CA PRO A 120 -2.68 0.95 -11.99
C PRO A 120 -2.19 0.45 -10.64
N THR A 121 -2.43 -0.83 -10.36
CA THR A 121 -2.07 -1.47 -9.09
C THR A 121 -1.03 -2.55 -9.33
N VAL A 122 0.11 -2.45 -8.65
CA VAL A 122 1.26 -3.36 -8.82
C VAL A 122 1.77 -3.84 -7.46
N PRO A 123 2.38 -5.03 -7.38
CA PRO A 123 3.04 -5.45 -6.15
C PRO A 123 4.29 -4.60 -5.88
N ALA A 124 4.58 -4.37 -4.60
CA ALA A 124 5.83 -3.78 -4.15
C ALA A 124 7.02 -4.65 -4.56
N ARG A 125 8.10 -4.03 -5.04
CA ARG A 125 9.31 -4.75 -5.47
C ARG A 125 9.94 -5.52 -4.32
N PHE A 126 9.93 -4.94 -3.13
CA PHE A 126 10.66 -5.48 -1.97
C PHE A 126 9.78 -6.26 -0.99
N HIS A 127 8.49 -6.46 -1.29
CA HIS A 127 7.56 -7.22 -0.44
C HIS A 127 7.64 -6.82 1.06
N ASN A 128 8.16 -7.73 1.91
CA ASN A 128 8.30 -7.52 3.35
C ASN A 128 9.58 -6.77 3.73
N ASP A 129 10.57 -6.70 2.83
CA ASP A 129 11.88 -6.12 3.10
C ASP A 129 11.90 -4.60 2.85
N ALA A 130 10.81 -4.05 2.29
CA ALA A 130 10.69 -2.63 1.94
C ALA A 130 10.97 -1.70 3.14
N GLY A 131 10.48 -2.05 4.34
CA GLY A 131 10.70 -1.24 5.54
C GLY A 131 12.17 -1.17 5.96
N ILE A 132 12.89 -2.30 5.93
CA ILE A 132 14.32 -2.36 6.30
C ILE A 132 15.17 -1.61 5.26
N ILE A 133 14.88 -1.81 3.98
CA ILE A 133 15.57 -1.09 2.89
C ILE A 133 15.34 0.41 3.02
N GLY A 134 14.10 0.82 3.30
CA GLY A 134 13.74 2.22 3.51
C GLY A 134 14.47 2.87 4.68
N ALA A 135 14.51 2.18 5.82
CA ALA A 135 15.25 2.63 7.00
C ALA A 135 16.74 2.82 6.71
N ALA A 136 17.35 1.88 5.97
CA ALA A 136 18.75 1.99 5.56
C ALA A 136 18.99 3.19 4.63
N LEU A 137 18.08 3.46 3.69
CA LEU A 137 18.16 4.64 2.81
C LEU A 137 18.08 5.94 3.61
N ILE A 138 17.13 6.05 4.54
CA ILE A 138 17.01 7.21 5.44
C ILE A 138 18.31 7.42 6.23
N ALA A 139 18.85 6.36 6.82
CA ALA A 139 20.10 6.42 7.58
C ALA A 139 21.31 6.82 6.73
N SER A 140 21.29 6.52 5.42
CA SER A 140 22.33 6.93 4.47
C SER A 140 22.23 8.40 4.04
N GLY A 141 21.18 9.12 4.45
CA GLY A 141 20.94 10.52 4.05
C GLY A 141 20.13 10.68 2.76
N TYR A 142 19.42 9.64 2.32
CA TYR A 142 18.53 9.75 1.16
C TYR A 142 17.37 10.71 1.46
N SER A 143 17.27 11.79 0.68
CA SER A 143 16.25 12.85 0.85
C SER A 143 15.21 12.92 -0.28
N GLY A 144 15.10 11.88 -1.13
CA GLY A 144 14.24 11.89 -2.31
C GLY A 144 14.95 12.45 -3.56
N SER A 145 14.50 12.03 -4.74
CA SER A 145 15.08 12.47 -6.03
C SER A 145 14.43 13.79 -6.43
N SER A 146 15.21 14.86 -6.62
CA SER A 146 14.78 16.07 -7.32
C SER A 146 14.70 15.84 -8.83
#